data_AF-A0A7Y5N351-F1
#
_entry.id   AF-A0A7Y5N351-F1
#
_cell.length_a   1.000
_cell.length_b   1.000
_cell.length_c   1.000
_cell.angle_alpha   90.00
_cell.angle_beta   90.00
_cell.angle_gamma   90.00
#
_symmetry.space_group_name_H-M   'P 1'
#
loop_
_entity.id
_entity.type
_entity.pdbx_description
1 polymer ?
#
loop_
_entity_poly.entity_id
_entity_poly.type
_entity_poly.pdbx_seq_one_letter_code
_entity_poly.pdbx_strand_id
1 'polypeptide(L)'
;MPQTTTTPPQGKNLWDDVRETVLAGLKDWKDRGDEFARQGRIRMDELQTERRLRGAHEALGAKCHALLSNGEAVTMEHPVVSQLSQRVRYYQDELARLRSERATHAEAQ
;
A
#
# COMPACT_ATOMS: atom_id res chain seq x y z
N MET A 1 29.18 48.58 -47.35
CA MET A 1 28.70 47.19 -47.27
C MET A 1 28.05 47.03 -45.90
N PRO A 2 26.72 46.86 -45.79
CA PRO A 2 26.08 46.70 -44.49
C PRO A 2 26.42 45.30 -43.95
N GLN A 3 26.97 45.24 -42.74
CA GLN A 3 27.22 43.97 -42.06
C GLN A 3 25.88 43.41 -41.58
N THR A 4 25.47 42.28 -42.15
CA THR A 4 24.33 41.51 -41.68
C THR A 4 24.68 40.90 -40.33
N THR A 5 24.20 41.50 -39.25
CA THR A 5 24.18 40.87 -37.94
C THR A 5 23.22 39.68 -38.01
N THR A 6 23.77 38.48 -38.13
CA THR A 6 23.03 37.24 -37.94
C THR A 6 22.64 37.14 -36.47
N THR A 7 21.47 37.69 -36.13
CA THR A 7 20.80 37.35 -34.88
C THR A 7 20.53 35.84 -34.92
N PRO A 8 21.08 35.04 -33.98
CA PRO A 8 20.77 33.63 -33.92
C PRO A 8 19.25 33.47 -33.75
N PRO A 9 18.62 32.46 -34.37
CA PRO A 9 17.20 32.21 -34.16
C PRO A 9 16.96 32.08 -32.64
N GLN A 10 15.98 32.82 -32.12
CA GLN A 10 15.52 32.72 -30.73
C GLN A 10 14.81 31.37 -30.54
N GLY A 11 15.57 30.30 -30.59
CA GLY A 11 15.17 28.95 -30.21
C GLY A 11 16.04 28.56 -29.02
N LYS A 12 15.38 28.21 -27.91
CA LYS A 12 15.93 27.67 -26.65
C LYS A 12 17.43 27.88 -26.43
N ASN A 13 17.76 28.76 -25.49
CA ASN A 13 19.15 28.85 -25.06
C ASN A 13 19.51 27.61 -24.21
N LEU A 14 20.82 27.32 -24.08
CA LEU A 14 21.31 26.20 -23.25
C LEU A 14 20.72 26.21 -21.83
N TRP A 15 20.46 27.40 -21.27
CA TRP A 15 19.91 27.54 -19.92
C TRP A 15 18.44 27.10 -19.84
N ASP A 16 17.66 27.23 -20.91
CA ASP A 16 16.30 26.72 -21.00
C ASP A 16 16.30 25.18 -20.96
N ASP A 17 17.23 24.53 -21.67
CA ASP A 17 17.38 23.06 -21.67
C ASP A 17 17.88 22.54 -20.32
N VAL A 18 18.84 23.24 -19.70
CA VAL A 18 19.31 22.93 -18.33
C VAL A 18 18.14 23.06 -17.35
N ARG A 19 17.36 24.14 -17.43
CA ARG A 19 16.19 24.35 -16.58
C ARG A 19 15.15 23.25 -16.74
N GLU A 20 14.81 22.89 -17.97
CA GLU A 20 13.83 21.81 -18.24
C GLU A 20 14.32 20.46 -17.70
N THR A 21 15.60 20.14 -17.89
CA THR A 21 16.20 18.91 -17.38
C THR A 21 16.15 18.85 -15.85
N VAL A 22 16.49 19.96 -15.18
CA VAL A 22 16.42 20.07 -13.71
C VAL A 22 14.97 19.94 -13.23
N LEU A 23 14.01 20.60 -13.88
CA LEU A 23 12.60 20.50 -13.52
C LEU A 23 12.04 19.09 -13.73
N ALA A 24 12.42 18.42 -14.82
CA ALA A 24 12.04 17.04 -15.08
C ALA A 24 12.63 16.10 -14.02
N GLY A 25 13.91 16.28 -13.66
CA GLY A 25 14.56 15.51 -12.60
C GLY A 25 13.92 15.73 -11.22
N LEU A 26 13.57 16.98 -10.88
CA LEU A 26 12.86 17.29 -9.63
C LEU A 26 11.46 16.67 -9.59
N LYS A 27 10.75 16.67 -10.72
CA LYS A 27 9.43 16.03 -10.83
C LYS A 27 9.54 14.52 -10.65
N ASP A 28 10.47 13.86 -11.33
CA ASP A 28 10.69 12.41 -11.18
C ASP A 28 11.08 12.05 -9.74
N TRP A 29 11.97 12.83 -9.12
CA TRP A 29 12.34 12.63 -7.71
C TRP A 29 11.14 12.75 -6.77
N LYS A 30 10.28 13.76 -6.98
CA LYS A 30 9.05 13.92 -6.21
C LYS A 30 8.11 12.74 -6.41
N ASP A 31 7.84 12.36 -7.66
CA ASP A 31 6.91 11.30 -7.99
C ASP A 31 7.35 9.96 -7.36
N ARG A 32 8.67 9.65 -7.38
CA ARG A 32 9.23 8.49 -6.67
C ARG A 32 9.10 8.60 -5.16
N GLY A 33 9.29 9.79 -4.60
CA GLY A 33 9.11 10.05 -3.17
C GLY A 33 7.68 9.76 -2.71
N ASP A 34 6.70 10.25 -3.46
CA ASP A 34 5.28 10.02 -3.20
C ASP A 34 4.93 8.51 -3.32
N GLU A 35 5.55 7.81 -4.28
CA GLU A 35 5.40 6.35 -4.43
C GLU A 35 5.93 5.59 -3.21
N PHE A 36 7.15 5.87 -2.78
CA PHE A 36 7.72 5.21 -1.60
C PHE A 36 6.89 5.48 -0.34
N ALA A 37 6.37 6.70 -0.19
CA ALA A 37 5.47 7.04 0.90
C ALA A 37 4.15 6.24 0.84
N ARG A 38 3.59 6.01 -0.35
CA ARG A 38 2.42 5.14 -0.53
C ARG A 38 2.73 3.69 -0.17
N GLN A 39 3.81 3.12 -0.69
CA GLN A 39 4.22 1.75 -0.37
C GLN A 39 4.46 1.55 1.14
N GLY A 40 5.07 2.54 1.80
CA GLY A 40 5.26 2.55 3.24
C GLY A 40 3.94 2.49 4.02
N ARG A 41 2.92 3.25 3.58
CA ARG A 41 1.57 3.21 4.19
C ARG A 41 0.91 1.85 4.03
N ILE A 42 0.90 1.29 2.82
CA ILE A 42 0.32 -0.04 2.57
C ILE A 42 0.99 -1.10 3.46
N ARG A 43 2.33 -1.05 3.58
CA ARG A 43 3.07 -2.00 4.43
C ARG A 43 2.76 -1.85 5.91
N MET A 44 2.52 -0.63 6.38
CA MET A 44 2.05 -0.40 7.76
C MET A 44 0.65 -0.97 7.97
N ASP A 45 -0.24 -0.80 7.02
CA ASP A 45 -1.61 -1.34 7.08
C ASP A 45 -1.62 -2.88 7.05
N GLU A 46 -0.74 -3.51 6.25
CA GLU A 46 -0.53 -4.96 6.26
C GLU A 46 -0.12 -5.44 7.67
N LEU A 47 0.89 -4.80 8.28
CA LEU A 47 1.38 -5.18 9.61
C LEU A 47 0.31 -5.01 10.69
N GLN A 48 -0.50 -3.95 10.61
CA GLN A 48 -1.62 -3.76 11.53
C GLN A 48 -2.69 -4.83 11.34
N THR A 49 -3.01 -5.17 10.10
CA THR A 49 -4.00 -6.18 9.76
C THR A 49 -3.55 -7.57 10.19
N GLU A 50 -2.28 -7.92 10.01
CA GLU A 50 -1.69 -9.17 10.51
C GLU A 50 -1.78 -9.29 12.04
N ARG A 51 -1.51 -8.19 12.77
CA ARG A 51 -1.68 -8.15 14.23
C ARG A 51 -3.15 -8.37 14.63
N ARG A 52 -4.09 -7.72 13.94
CA ARG A 52 -5.53 -7.88 14.19
C ARG A 52 -6.01 -9.29 13.88
N LEU A 53 -5.54 -9.89 12.78
CA LEU A 53 -5.83 -11.27 12.40
C LEU A 53 -5.34 -12.25 13.47
N ARG A 54 -4.11 -12.06 13.96
CA ARG A 54 -3.57 -12.87 15.06
C ARG A 54 -4.45 -12.79 16.30
N GLY A 55 -4.80 -11.57 16.74
CA GLY A 55 -5.69 -11.39 17.89
C GLY A 55 -7.08 -12.01 17.69
N ALA A 56 -7.61 -12.00 16.46
CA ALA A 56 -8.87 -12.67 16.13
C ALA A 56 -8.76 -14.21 16.24
N HIS A 57 -7.65 -14.80 15.78
CA HIS A 57 -7.37 -16.22 15.95
C HIS A 57 -7.21 -16.62 17.41
N GLU A 58 -6.48 -15.82 18.20
CA GLU A 58 -6.32 -16.05 19.64
C GLU A 58 -7.67 -16.01 20.37
N ALA A 59 -8.50 -15.01 20.08
CA ALA A 59 -9.84 -14.90 20.66
C ALA A 59 -10.76 -16.08 20.27
N LEU A 60 -10.72 -16.49 18.99
CA LEU A 60 -11.46 -17.65 18.50
C LEU A 60 -11.00 -18.93 19.21
N GLY A 61 -9.68 -19.15 19.28
CA GLY A 61 -9.09 -20.30 19.95
C GLY A 61 -9.46 -20.37 21.43
N ALA A 62 -9.37 -19.24 22.15
CA ALA A 62 -9.77 -19.14 23.55
C ALA A 62 -11.26 -19.48 23.75
N LYS A 63 -12.14 -18.98 22.86
CA LYS A 63 -13.58 -19.29 22.94
C LYS A 63 -13.86 -20.76 22.65
N CYS A 64 -13.25 -21.34 21.61
CA CYS A 64 -13.39 -22.75 21.29
C CYS A 64 -12.90 -23.65 22.44
N HIS A 65 -11.76 -23.32 23.04
CA HIS A 65 -11.23 -24.03 24.21
C HIS A 65 -12.19 -23.99 25.40
N ALA A 66 -12.76 -22.82 25.70
CA ALA A 66 -13.73 -22.67 26.79
C ALA A 66 -15.00 -23.51 26.55
N LEU A 67 -15.53 -23.52 25.33
CA LEU A 67 -16.70 -24.34 24.97
C LEU A 67 -16.41 -25.83 25.14
N LEU A 68 -15.29 -26.31 24.60
CA LEU A 68 -14.89 -27.72 24.75
C LEU A 68 -14.67 -28.11 26.21
N SER A 69 -14.08 -27.22 27.01
CA SER A 69 -13.85 -27.46 28.45
C SER A 69 -15.17 -27.60 29.23
N ASN A 70 -16.23 -26.94 28.77
CA ASN A 70 -17.56 -27.00 29.34
C ASN A 70 -18.41 -28.17 28.78
N GLY A 71 -17.87 -28.97 27.86
CA GLY A 71 -18.62 -30.01 27.15
C GLY A 71 -19.63 -29.47 26.14
N GLU A 72 -19.52 -28.19 25.77
CA GLU A 72 -20.37 -27.56 24.76
C GLU A 72 -19.83 -27.83 23.34
N ALA A 73 -20.75 -28.05 22.39
CA ALA A 73 -20.37 -28.24 20.99
C ALA A 73 -19.83 -26.93 20.39
N VAL A 74 -18.67 -27.00 19.74
CA VAL A 74 -18.12 -25.89 18.95
C VAL A 74 -18.72 -25.95 17.55
N THR A 75 -19.72 -25.11 17.30
CA THR A 75 -20.39 -25.03 15.99
C THR A 75 -20.40 -23.60 15.46
N MET A 76 -20.58 -23.46 14.15
CA MET A 76 -20.78 -22.15 13.50
C MET A 76 -22.12 -21.49 13.87
N GLU A 77 -23.03 -22.23 14.49
CA GLU A 77 -24.29 -21.71 15.01
C GLU A 77 -24.10 -20.99 16.35
N HIS A 78 -23.01 -21.26 17.08
CA HIS A 78 -22.68 -20.53 18.28
C HIS A 78 -22.36 -19.07 17.93
N PRO A 79 -23.14 -18.07 18.40
CA PRO A 79 -23.04 -16.68 17.92
C PRO A 79 -21.64 -16.09 18.00
N VAL A 80 -20.95 -16.31 19.13
CA VAL A 80 -19.58 -15.81 19.33
C VAL A 80 -18.56 -16.49 18.39
N VAL A 81 -18.69 -17.79 18.13
CA VAL A 81 -17.80 -18.52 17.22
C VAL A 81 -18.01 -18.03 15.79
N SER A 82 -19.27 -17.83 15.39
CA SER A 82 -19.62 -17.26 14.09
C SER A 82 -19.04 -15.86 13.89
N GLN A 83 -19.23 -14.96 14.86
CA GLN A 83 -18.71 -13.59 14.81
C GLN A 83 -17.18 -13.55 14.74
N LEU A 84 -16.49 -14.35 15.57
CA LEU A 84 -15.03 -14.41 15.55
C LEU A 84 -14.51 -15.01 14.25
N SER A 85 -15.18 -16.02 13.70
CA SER A 85 -14.85 -16.61 12.40
C SER A 85 -15.04 -15.62 11.25
N GLN A 86 -16.10 -14.80 11.29
CA GLN A 86 -16.31 -13.71 10.32
C GLN A 86 -15.21 -12.65 10.42
N ARG A 87 -14.78 -12.28 11.63
CA ARG A 87 -13.66 -11.34 11.85
C ARG A 87 -12.34 -11.88 11.30
N VAL A 88 -12.05 -13.16 11.51
CA VAL A 88 -10.87 -13.82 10.92
C VAL A 88 -10.93 -13.71 9.40
N ARG A 89 -12.07 -14.06 8.81
CA ARG A 89 -12.27 -14.04 7.35
C ARG A 89 -12.09 -12.62 6.78
N TYR A 90 -12.70 -11.62 7.43
CA TYR A 90 -12.53 -10.21 7.07
C TYR A 90 -11.07 -9.76 7.05
N TYR A 91 -10.28 -10.08 8.10
CA TYR A 91 -8.87 -9.69 8.12
C TYR A 91 -8.01 -10.49 7.13
N GLN A 92 -8.38 -11.72 6.79
CA GLN A 92 -7.72 -12.49 5.73
C GLN A 92 -7.95 -11.84 4.36
N ASP A 93 -9.20 -11.47 4.06
CA ASP A 93 -9.58 -10.81 2.81
C ASP A 93 -8.91 -9.45 2.68
N GLU A 94 -8.89 -8.65 3.76
CA GLU A 94 -8.24 -7.35 3.77
C GLU A 94 -6.72 -7.46 3.59
N LEU A 95 -6.08 -8.47 4.20
CA LEU A 95 -4.66 -8.71 4.01
C LEU A 95 -4.33 -9.16 2.59
N ALA A 96 -5.21 -9.96 1.96
CA ALA A 96 -5.07 -10.34 0.56
C ALA A 96 -5.21 -9.12 -0.37
N ARG A 97 -6.17 -8.22 -0.08
CA ARG A 97 -6.36 -6.96 -0.80
C ARG A 97 -5.11 -6.08 -0.72
N LEU A 98 -4.59 -5.85 0.48
CA LEU A 98 -3.39 -5.03 0.71
C LEU A 98 -2.15 -5.60 0.01
N ARG A 99 -1.96 -6.92 0.06
CA ARG A 99 -0.84 -7.59 -0.63
C ARG A 99 -0.95 -7.49 -2.16
N SER A 100 -2.18 -7.57 -2.69
CA SER A 100 -2.44 -7.35 -4.11
C SER A 100 -2.16 -5.90 -4.51
N GLU A 101 -2.62 -4.93 -3.72
CA GLU A 101 -2.35 -3.50 -3.93
C GLU A 101 -0.85 -3.20 -3.89
N ARG A 102 -0.10 -3.83 -2.99
CA ARG A 102 1.35 -3.70 -2.95
C ARG A 102 2.03 -4.32 -4.18
N ALA A 103 1.53 -5.46 -4.67
CA ALA A 103 2.09 -6.15 -5.83
C ALA A 103 1.92 -5.33 -7.11
N THR A 104 0.73 -4.75 -7.34
CA THR A 104 0.50 -3.89 -8.51
C THR A 104 1.39 -2.64 -8.51
N HIS A 105 1.76 -2.14 -7.33
CA HIS A 105 2.71 -1.03 -7.19
C HIS A 105 4.18 -1.44 -7.30
N ALA A 106 4.50 -2.72 -7.11
CA ALA A 106 5.84 -3.26 -7.34
C ALA A 106 6.10 -3.57 -8.83
N GLU A 107 5.06 -3.99 -9.57
CA GLU A 107 5.15 -4.33 -11.01
C GLU A 107 5.13 -3.10 -11.94
N ALA A 108 4.72 -1.92 -11.43
CA ALA A 108 4.73 -0.66 -12.17
C ALA A 108 6.10 0.04 -12.21
N GLN A 109 7.16 -0.59 -11.68
CA GLN A 109 8.56 -0.12 -11.64
C GLN A 109 9.42 -0.86 -12.67
#